data_AF-A0A967U2S9-F1
#
_entry.id   AF-A0A967U2S9-F1
#
_cell.length_a   1.000
_cell.length_b   1.000
_cell.length_c   1.000
_cell.angle_alpha   90.00
_cell.angle_beta   90.00
_cell.angle_gamma   90.00
#
_symmetry.space_group_name_H-M   'P 1'
#
loop_
_entity.id
_entity.type
_entity.pdbx_description
1 polymer ?
#
loop_
_entity_poly.entity_id
_entity_poly.type
_entity_poly.pdbx_seq_one_letter_code
_entity_poly.pdbx_strand_id
1 'polypeptide(L)' 'ADLLQAIGAGVDLFDCVLPTRNARNGTLYTREGRVNIKAARHREDPAPLDPDCPCPACRHYSRGYLSHLFRAGEILS' A
#
# COMPACT_ATOMS: atom_id res chain seq x y z
N ALA A 1 12.27 8.84 -5.20
CA ALA A 1 13.53 9.62 -5.12
C ALA A 1 13.23 11.06 -4.70
N ASP A 2 12.12 11.61 -5.17
CA ASP A 2 11.74 13.02 -5.05
C ASP A 2 11.68 13.53 -3.60
N LEU A 3 11.00 12.81 -2.69
CA LEU A 3 10.92 13.21 -1.27
C LEU A 3 12.30 13.34 -0.61
N LEU A 4 13.17 12.33 -0.78
CA LEU A 4 14.51 12.35 -0.16
C LEU A 4 15.41 13.44 -0.74
N GLN A 5 15.31 13.69 -2.05
CA GLN A 5 16.05 14.77 -2.70
C GLN A 5 15.59 16.15 -2.23
N ALA A 6 14.28 16.34 -2.12
CA ALA A 6 13.71 17.61 -1.66
C ALA A 6 14.04 17.88 -0.18
N ILE A 7 14.02 16.85 0.68
CA ILE A 7 14.52 16.96 2.05
C ILE A 7 16.00 17.38 2.04
N GLY A 8 16.84 16.75 1.20
CA GLY A 8 18.25 17.12 1.04
C GLY A 8 18.48 18.54 0.49
N ALA A 9 17.46 19.14 -0.13
CA ALA A 9 17.47 20.51 -0.64
C ALA A 9 16.83 21.53 0.33
N GLY A 10 16.43 21.11 1.54
CA GLY A 10 15.85 21.99 2.57
C GLY A 10 14.34 22.28 2.41
N VAL A 11 13.60 21.40 1.72
CA VAL A 11 12.13 21.47 1.64
C VAL A 11 11.52 20.73 2.85
N ASP A 12 10.68 21.43 3.61
CA ASP A 12 10.10 20.90 4.86
C ASP A 12 8.62 20.52 4.77
N LEU A 13 7.91 20.90 3.70
CA LEU A 13 6.48 20.63 3.53
C LEU A 13 6.20 19.90 2.21
N PHE A 14 5.36 18.87 2.28
CA PHE A 14 4.99 18.02 1.16
C PHE A 14 3.50 17.75 1.15
N ASP A 15 2.85 17.89 0.00
CA ASP A 15 1.50 17.42 -0.28
C ASP A 15 1.48 16.64 -1.59
N CYS A 16 0.72 15.56 -1.63
CA CYS A 16 0.54 14.78 -2.85
C CYS A 16 -0.67 13.84 -2.77
N VAL A 17 -1.38 13.69 -3.88
CA VAL A 17 -2.45 12.69 -4.05
C VAL A 17 -1.92 11.26 -4.30
N LEU A 18 -0.60 11.09 -4.44
CA LEU A 18 0.00 9.82 -4.84
C LEU A 18 -0.42 8.63 -3.96
N PRO A 19 -0.43 8.72 -2.60
CA PRO A 19 -0.82 7.59 -1.77
C PRO A 19 -2.26 7.16 -2.00
N THR A 20 -3.18 8.12 -2.04
CA THR A 20 -4.63 7.84 -2.17
C THR A 20 -4.99 7.38 -3.58
N ARG A 21 -4.40 7.98 -4.62
CA ARG A 21 -4.62 7.58 -6.02
C ARG A 21 -4.08 6.17 -6.30
N ASN A 22 -2.92 5.82 -5.75
CA ASN A 22 -2.33 4.50 -5.96
C ASN A 22 -3.06 3.41 -5.16
N ALA A 23 -3.49 3.70 -3.94
CA ALA A 23 -4.28 2.77 -3.14
C ALA A 23 -5.55 2.34 -3.88
N ARG A 24 -6.33 3.30 -4.42
CA ARG A 24 -7.55 3.02 -5.22
C ARG A 24 -7.30 2.17 -6.46
N ASN A 25 -6.08 2.15 -6.98
CA ASN A 25 -5.70 1.34 -8.14
C ASN A 25 -5.08 -0.01 -7.77
N GLY A 26 -4.93 -0.33 -6.48
CA GLY A 26 -4.35 -1.57 -5.96
C GLY A 26 -2.83 -1.56 -5.82
N THR A 27 -2.21 -0.37 -5.80
CA THR A 27 -0.78 -0.22 -5.49
C THR A 27 -0.63 0.26 -4.06
N LEU A 28 -0.05 -0.58 -3.21
CA LEU A 28 0.13 -0.37 -1.79
C LEU A 28 1.61 -0.12 -1.48
N TYR A 29 1.90 0.72 -0.49
CA TYR A 29 3.27 1.04 -0.08
C TYR A 29 3.65 0.26 1.17
N THR A 30 4.81 -0.37 1.14
CA THR A 30 5.45 -1.04 2.27
C THR A 30 6.87 -0.50 2.44
N ARG A 31 7.52 -0.86 3.55
CA ARG A 31 8.95 -0.54 3.77
C ARG A 31 9.86 -1.13 2.69
N GLU A 32 9.48 -2.28 2.13
CA GLU A 32 10.22 -2.96 1.06
C GLU A 32 9.93 -2.41 -0.34
N GLY A 33 8.95 -1.51 -0.48
CA GLY A 33 8.62 -0.85 -1.73
C GLY A 33 7.15 -0.95 -2.10
N ARG A 34 6.86 -0.96 -3.41
CA ARG A 34 5.49 -0.97 -3.92
C ARG A 34 5.00 -2.39 -4.12
N VAL A 35 3.78 -2.66 -3.65
CA VAL A 35 3.09 -3.94 -3.82
C VAL A 35 1.87 -3.73 -4.71
N ASN A 36 1.80 -4.46 -5.82
CA ASN A 36 0.57 -4.59 -6.60
C ASN A 36 -0.28 -5.71 -6.00
N ILE A 37 -1.29 -5.37 -5.21
CA ILE A 37 -2.10 -6.35 -4.47
C ILE A 37 -2.98 -7.21 -5.39
N LYS A 38 -3.20 -6.77 -6.64
CA LYS A 38 -3.92 -7.54 -7.67
C LYS A 38 -3.06 -8.66 -8.27
N ALA A 39 -1.76 -8.74 -7.96
CA ALA A 39 -0.91 -9.83 -8.45
C ALA A 39 -1.40 -11.21 -7.96
N ALA A 40 -1.26 -12.24 -8.79
CA ALA A 40 -1.77 -13.58 -8.47
C ALA A 40 -1.12 -14.20 -7.21
N ARG A 41 0.16 -13.90 -6.98
CA ARG A 41 0.92 -14.37 -5.81
C ARG A 41 0.30 -14.00 -4.46
N HIS A 42 -0.55 -12.96 -4.42
CA HIS A 42 -1.16 -12.47 -3.18
C HIS A 42 -2.54 -13.07 -2.92
N ARG A 43 -3.10 -13.91 -3.79
CA ARG A 43 -4.49 -14.40 -3.67
C ARG A 43 -4.75 -15.20 -2.40
N GLU A 44 -3.77 -15.98 -1.97
CA GLU A 44 -3.86 -16.89 -0.82
C GLU A 44 -2.80 -16.58 0.23
N ASP A 45 -2.15 -15.40 0.12
CA ASP A 45 -1.07 -15.00 1.02
C ASP A 45 -1.67 -14.60 2.39
N PRO A 46 -1.45 -15.40 3.46
CA PRO A 46 -2.02 -15.13 4.77
C PRO A 46 -1.26 -14.02 5.52
N ALA A 47 -0.09 -13.61 5.02
CA ALA A 47 0.73 -12.58 5.64
C ALA A 47 0.05 -11.21 5.58
N PRO A 48 0.33 -10.31 6.53
CA PRO A 48 -0.09 -8.92 6.45
C PRO A 48 0.59 -8.22 5.27
N LEU A 49 0.09 -7.05 4.89
CA LEU A 49 0.73 -6.24 3.85
C LEU A 49 2.19 -5.90 4.22
N ASP A 50 2.42 -5.41 5.43
CA ASP A 50 3.73 -5.08 6.00
C ASP A 50 3.73 -5.47 7.50
N PRO A 51 4.56 -6.44 7.94
CA PRO A 51 4.58 -6.92 9.33
C PRO A 51 4.92 -5.85 10.37
N ASP A 52 5.69 -4.82 9.98
CA ASP A 52 6.18 -3.77 10.87
C ASP A 52 5.31 -2.49 10.79
N CYS A 53 4.15 -2.57 10.14
CA CYS A 53 3.21 -1.46 9.98
C CYS A 53 2.09 -1.55 11.02
N PRO A 54 1.91 -0.54 11.89
CA PRO A 54 0.90 -0.58 12.95
C PRO A 54 -0.51 -0.19 12.50
N CYS A 55 -0.73 0.07 11.20
CA CYS A 55 -2.01 0.56 10.71
C CYS A 55 -3.13 -0.51 10.80
N PRO A 56 -4.41 -0.11 10.85
CA PRO A 56 -5.52 -1.06 10.95
C PRO A 56 -5.53 -2.09 9.82
N ALA A 57 -5.13 -1.72 8.61
CA ALA A 57 -5.12 -2.64 7.49
C ALA A 57 -4.10 -3.77 7.67
N CYS A 58 -2.87 -3.45 8.07
CA CYS A 58 -1.82 -4.45 8.29
C CYS A 58 -2.07 -5.32 9.52
N ARG A 59 -2.82 -4.82 10.52
CA ARG A 59 -3.13 -5.57 11.74
C ARG A 59 -4.28 -6.56 11.62
N HIS A 60 -5.24 -6.30 10.74
CA HIS A 60 -6.49 -7.08 10.68
C HIS A 60 -6.69 -7.84 9.37
N TYR A 61 -5.98 -7.49 8.30
CA TYR A 61 -6.20 -8.06 6.97
C TYR A 61 -4.94 -8.68 6.40
N SER A 62 -5.10 -9.86 5.79
CA SER A 62 -4.06 -10.50 5.01
C SER A 62 -3.98 -9.91 3.59
N ARG A 63 -2.86 -10.11 2.93
CA ARG A 63 -2.70 -9.80 1.49
C ARG A 63 -3.71 -10.56 0.64
N GLY A 64 -4.03 -11.80 1.01
CA GLY A 64 -5.12 -12.61 0.45
C GLY A 64 -6.45 -11.90 0.47
N TYR A 65 -6.85 -11.43 1.66
CA TYR A 65 -8.12 -10.74 1.82
C TYR A 65 -8.18 -9.42 1.04
N LEU A 66 -7.13 -8.60 1.11
CA LEU A 66 -7.06 -7.36 0.34
C LEU A 66 -7.11 -7.63 -1.18
N SER A 67 -6.36 -8.63 -1.67
CA SER A 67 -6.40 -9.07 -3.07
C SER A 67 -7.81 -9.49 -3.49
N HIS A 68 -8.53 -10.19 -2.61
CA HIS A 68 -9.91 -10.58 -2.86
C HIS A 68 -10.84 -9.36 -2.99
N LEU A 69 -10.79 -8.41 -2.06
CA LEU A 69 -11.61 -7.19 -2.10
C LEU A 69 -11.41 -6.40 -3.41
N PHE A 70 -10.16 -6.19 -3.84
CA PHE A 70 -9.85 -5.50 -5.09
C PHE A 70 -10.36 -6.23 -6.34
N ARG A 71 -10.43 -7.56 -6.30
CA ARG A 71 -10.95 -8.38 -7.40
C ARG A 71 -12.48 -8.40 -7.43
N ALA A 72 -13.09 -8.37 -6.25
CA ALA A 72 -14.53 -8.26 -6.09
C ALA A 72 -15.06 -6.86 -6.44
N GLY A 73 -14.20 -5.84 -6.45
CA GLY A 73 -14.61 -4.45 -6.72
C GLY A 73 -15.27 -3.78 -5.53
N GLU A 74 -14.99 -4.25 -4.32
CA GLU A 74 -15.56 -3.74 -3.08
C GLU A 74 -14.97 -2.38 -2.70
N ILE A 75 -15.79 -1.45 -2.20
CA ILE A 75 -15.33 -0.11 -1.79
C ILE A 75 -14.35 -0.19 -0.60
N LEU A 76 -14.43 -1.25 0.20
CA LEU A 76 -13.52 -1.50 1.33
C LEU A 76 -12.06 -1.75 0.88
N SER A 77 -11.83 -2.03 -0.40
CA SER A 77 -10.51 -2.35 -0.96
C SER A 77 -9.50 -1.22 -0.85
#